data_AF-A0A1Y5PF26-F1
#
_entry.id   AF-A0A1Y5PF26-F1
#
_cell.length_a   1.000
_cell.length_b   1.000
_cell.length_c   1.000
_cell.angle_alpha   90.00
_cell.angle_beta   90.00
_cell.angle_gamma   90.00
#
_symmetry.space_group_name_H-M   'P 1'
#
loop_
_entity.id
_entity.type
_entity.pdbx_description
1 polymer ?
#
loop_
_entity_poly.entity_id
_entity_poly.type
_entity_poly.pdbx_seq_one_letter_code
_entity_poly.pdbx_strand_id
1 'polypeptide(L)'
;MRQSGALIAVVVAALAFSAPAHADAAVPQAGAPCSQDFTDVMTQLPGGADFLVCQAVPDQPGRWAPVVTPFDPGSRWLSYGPEITLHGQGFRNPNLRSGPWTAIPLDPDTVCGADQVAVVSAGVLAPLVHSEGQSGQPLQLDVLPKLFTIVLSGNCLWSEDQPPPIGW
;
A
#
# COMPACT_ATOMS: atom_id res chain seq x y z
N MET A 1 33.27 67.66 3.91
CA MET A 1 34.25 66.67 3.47
C MET A 1 33.71 65.28 3.81
N ARG A 2 33.80 64.38 2.84
CA ARG A 2 33.10 63.09 2.68
C ARG A 2 33.12 62.15 3.91
N GLN A 3 31.94 61.68 4.33
CA GLN A 3 31.78 60.43 5.08
C GLN A 3 31.72 59.27 4.08
N SER A 4 32.61 58.29 4.22
CA SER A 4 32.59 57.06 3.40
C SER A 4 32.19 55.90 4.30
N GLY A 5 30.96 55.40 4.11
CA GLY A 5 30.43 54.24 4.80
C GLY A 5 31.04 52.95 4.25
N ALA A 6 31.44 52.05 5.14
CA ALA A 6 31.84 50.69 4.79
C ALA A 6 30.59 49.79 4.78
N LEU A 7 30.20 49.32 3.59
CA LEU A 7 29.18 48.29 3.43
C LEU A 7 29.87 46.92 3.58
N ILE A 8 29.55 46.20 4.66
CA ILE A 8 29.93 44.79 4.84
C ILE A 8 28.90 43.94 4.10
N ALA A 9 29.32 43.28 3.03
CA ALA A 9 28.50 42.30 2.32
C ALA A 9 28.53 40.96 3.07
N VAL A 10 27.39 40.53 3.59
CA VAL A 10 27.20 39.19 4.18
C VAL A 10 26.81 38.23 3.06
N VAL A 11 27.70 37.29 2.74
CA VAL A 11 27.42 36.19 1.80
C VAL A 11 26.71 35.09 2.58
N VAL A 12 25.41 34.89 2.35
CA VAL A 12 24.65 33.76 2.88
C VAL A 12 24.87 32.57 1.94
N ALA A 13 25.62 31.57 2.39
CA ALA A 13 25.75 30.29 1.69
C ALA A 13 24.45 29.49 1.85
N ALA A 14 23.68 29.34 0.78
CA ALA A 14 22.51 28.47 0.75
C ALA A 14 22.97 27.01 0.73
N LEU A 15 22.85 26.32 1.87
CA LEU A 15 23.00 24.87 1.96
C LEU A 15 21.77 24.24 1.32
N ALA A 16 21.92 23.73 0.09
CA ALA A 16 20.91 22.91 -0.56
C ALA A 16 20.85 21.55 0.16
N PHE A 17 19.85 21.36 1.00
CA PHE A 17 19.52 20.04 1.57
C PHE A 17 18.88 19.20 0.46
N SER A 18 19.67 18.31 -0.15
CA SER A 18 19.14 17.23 -0.97
C SER A 18 18.33 16.28 -0.07
N ALA A 19 17.03 16.17 -0.32
CA ALA A 19 16.18 15.19 0.36
C ALA A 19 16.73 13.77 0.13
N PRO A 20 16.70 12.89 1.14
CA PRO A 20 17.13 11.50 0.96
C PRO A 20 16.24 10.84 -0.11
N ALA A 21 16.87 10.23 -1.10
CA ALA A 21 16.17 9.34 -2.03
C ALA A 21 15.91 8.02 -1.31
N HIS A 22 14.65 7.77 -0.96
CA HIS A 22 14.22 6.48 -0.43
C HIS A 22 14.15 5.47 -1.59
N ALA A 23 14.79 4.32 -1.43
CA ALA A 23 14.64 3.22 -2.37
C ALA A 23 13.29 2.53 -2.12
N ASP A 24 12.58 2.16 -3.18
CA ASP A 24 11.40 1.31 -3.06
C ASP A 24 11.74 0.01 -2.31
N ALA A 25 10.78 -0.49 -1.53
CA ALA A 25 10.97 -1.77 -0.87
C ALA A 25 11.11 -2.89 -1.90
N ALA A 26 11.86 -3.93 -1.53
CA ALA A 26 12.14 -5.02 -2.45
C ALA A 26 10.85 -5.79 -2.79
N VAL A 27 10.62 -6.00 -4.10
CA VAL A 27 9.48 -6.76 -4.60
C VAL A 27 9.50 -8.20 -4.06
N PRO A 28 8.44 -8.66 -3.37
CA PRO A 28 8.30 -10.05 -2.96
C PRO A 28 8.52 -11.04 -4.12
N GLN A 29 9.24 -12.12 -3.87
CA GLN A 29 9.57 -13.13 -4.89
C GLN A 29 9.07 -14.51 -4.45
N ALA A 30 8.55 -15.32 -5.38
CA ALA A 30 8.14 -16.69 -5.08
C ALA A 30 9.30 -17.52 -4.50
N GLY A 31 9.04 -18.26 -3.44
CA GLY A 31 10.01 -19.08 -2.71
C GLY A 31 10.90 -18.29 -1.74
N ALA A 32 10.94 -16.95 -1.82
CA ALA A 32 11.70 -16.13 -0.90
C ALA A 32 11.08 -16.13 0.52
N PRO A 33 11.88 -15.92 1.57
CA PRO A 33 11.35 -15.81 2.92
C PRO A 33 10.46 -14.58 3.08
N CYS A 34 9.47 -14.70 3.96
CA CYS A 34 8.63 -13.60 4.44
C CYS A 34 8.61 -13.57 5.98
N SER A 35 8.32 -12.40 6.55
CA SER A 35 8.16 -12.27 8.01
C SER A 35 7.03 -13.18 8.51
N GLN A 36 7.16 -13.69 9.73
CA GLN A 36 6.09 -14.43 10.40
C GLN A 36 4.83 -13.58 10.60
N ASP A 37 5.00 -12.26 10.79
CA ASP A 37 3.89 -11.31 10.90
C ASP A 37 3.08 -11.21 9.60
N PHE A 38 3.66 -11.67 8.49
CA PHE A 38 3.01 -11.69 7.18
C PHE A 38 2.29 -13.00 6.89
N THR A 39 2.10 -13.90 7.86
CA THR A 39 1.30 -15.11 7.65
C THR A 39 -0.08 -14.77 7.07
N ASP A 40 -0.43 -15.44 5.98
CA ASP A 40 -1.67 -15.24 5.20
C ASP A 40 -1.82 -13.84 4.57
N VAL A 41 -0.76 -13.03 4.56
CA VAL A 41 -0.73 -11.77 3.81
C VAL A 41 -0.54 -12.07 2.34
N MET A 42 -1.39 -11.46 1.52
CA MET A 42 -1.32 -11.53 0.07
C MET A 42 -0.64 -10.30 -0.51
N THR A 43 -0.12 -10.43 -1.71
CA THR A 43 0.41 -9.29 -2.46
C THR A 43 0.30 -9.52 -3.96
N GLN A 44 0.21 -8.44 -4.73
CA GLN A 44 0.20 -8.50 -6.18
C GLN A 44 1.61 -8.20 -6.70
N LEU A 45 2.08 -8.98 -7.66
CA LEU A 45 3.36 -8.75 -8.33
C LEU A 45 3.25 -7.66 -9.40
N PRO A 46 4.37 -7.03 -9.78
CA PRO A 46 4.38 -6.07 -10.89
C PRO A 46 3.80 -6.70 -12.16
N GLY A 47 2.97 -5.95 -12.88
CA GLY A 47 2.21 -6.46 -14.04
C GLY A 47 0.79 -6.90 -13.72
N GLY A 48 0.42 -7.03 -12.44
CA GLY A 48 -0.97 -7.06 -11.99
C GLY A 48 -1.71 -8.40 -12.12
N ALA A 49 -1.13 -9.39 -12.79
CA ALA A 49 -1.78 -10.68 -13.02
C ALA A 49 -1.45 -11.75 -11.96
N ASP A 50 -0.27 -11.66 -11.36
CA ASP A 50 0.26 -12.68 -10.46
C ASP A 50 0.19 -12.23 -9.00
N PHE A 51 -0.09 -13.18 -8.12
CA PHE A 51 -0.26 -12.96 -6.69
C PHE A 51 0.62 -13.91 -5.89
N LEU A 52 1.14 -13.42 -4.77
CA LEU A 52 1.82 -14.26 -3.77
C LEU A 52 1.06 -14.21 -2.44
N VAL A 53 1.16 -15.29 -1.67
CA VAL A 53 0.73 -15.37 -0.28
C VAL A 53 1.90 -15.83 0.57
N CYS A 54 2.10 -15.21 1.73
CA CYS A 54 3.11 -15.65 2.68
C CYS A 54 2.57 -16.82 3.51
N GLN A 55 3.08 -18.02 3.24
CA GLN A 55 2.69 -19.24 3.94
C GLN A 55 3.57 -19.47 5.16
N ALA A 56 2.95 -19.79 6.29
CA ALA A 56 3.68 -20.18 7.49
C ALA A 56 4.47 -21.48 7.25
N VAL A 57 5.70 -21.52 7.76
CA VAL A 57 6.54 -22.71 7.81
C VAL A 57 6.87 -22.99 9.27
N PRO A 58 6.65 -24.22 9.78
CA PRO A 58 7.01 -24.56 11.16
C PRO A 58 8.49 -24.30 11.43
N ASP A 59 8.78 -23.61 12.54
CA ASP A 59 10.13 -23.33 13.05
C ASP A 59 11.07 -22.57 12.08
N GLN A 60 10.53 -21.93 11.04
CA GLN A 60 11.29 -21.16 10.04
C GLN A 60 10.52 -19.88 9.67
N PRO A 61 11.15 -18.86 9.06
CA PRO A 61 10.41 -17.78 8.41
C PRO A 61 9.41 -18.34 7.39
N GLY A 62 8.28 -17.66 7.22
CA GLY A 62 7.31 -18.01 6.20
C GLY A 62 7.93 -17.95 4.81
N ARG A 63 7.22 -18.47 3.80
CA ARG A 63 7.65 -18.36 2.40
C ARG A 63 6.55 -17.80 1.53
N TRP A 64 6.93 -16.89 0.64
CA TRP A 64 6.05 -16.44 -0.42
C TRP A 64 5.77 -17.59 -1.39
N ALA A 65 4.49 -17.91 -1.59
CA ALA A 65 4.04 -18.92 -2.53
C ALA A 65 3.10 -18.31 -3.56
N PRO A 66 3.14 -18.77 -4.83
CA PRO A 66 2.20 -18.31 -5.85
C PRO A 66 0.77 -18.72 -5.50
N VAL A 67 -0.18 -17.83 -5.80
CA VAL A 67 -1.61 -18.07 -5.62
C VAL A 67 -2.26 -18.28 -6.97
N VAL A 68 -3.06 -19.34 -7.09
CA VAL A 68 -3.84 -19.62 -8.31
C VAL A 68 -5.15 -18.85 -8.26
N THR A 69 -5.51 -18.17 -9.34
CA THR A 69 -6.80 -17.49 -9.48
C THR A 69 -7.87 -18.45 -10.02
N PRO A 70 -9.15 -18.31 -9.60
CA PRO A 70 -9.64 -17.39 -8.58
C PRO A 70 -9.33 -17.87 -7.16
N PHE A 71 -9.26 -16.92 -6.23
CA PHE A 71 -9.11 -17.16 -4.80
C PHE A 71 -10.17 -16.39 -4.01
N ASP A 72 -10.43 -16.80 -2.78
CA ASP A 72 -11.31 -16.06 -1.88
C ASP A 72 -10.71 -14.70 -1.53
N PRO A 73 -11.51 -13.62 -1.41
CA PRO A 73 -11.01 -12.31 -1.08
C PRO A 73 -10.14 -12.32 0.18
N GLY A 74 -8.88 -11.87 0.02
CA GLY A 74 -7.92 -11.80 1.09
C GLY A 74 -8.30 -10.71 2.09
N SER A 75 -8.13 -10.99 3.38
CA SER A 75 -8.35 -10.05 4.48
C SER A 75 -7.08 -9.27 4.86
N ARG A 76 -5.92 -9.62 4.28
CA ARG A 76 -4.65 -8.95 4.53
C ARG A 76 -3.83 -8.81 3.26
N TRP A 77 -3.30 -7.61 3.02
CA TRP A 77 -2.53 -7.28 1.82
C TRP A 77 -1.23 -6.54 2.15
N LEU A 78 -0.18 -6.76 1.36
CA LEU A 78 1.07 -6.01 1.40
C LEU A 78 1.22 -5.19 0.13
N SER A 79 1.37 -3.87 0.26
CA SER A 79 1.95 -2.99 -0.77
C SER A 79 3.40 -2.68 -0.39
N TYR A 80 4.31 -2.49 -1.35
CA TYR A 80 5.77 -2.54 -1.09
C TYR A 80 6.60 -1.52 -1.91
N GLY A 81 6.08 -0.32 -2.17
CA GLY A 81 6.80 0.74 -2.91
C GLY A 81 6.23 0.97 -4.31
N PRO A 82 6.18 -0.06 -5.18
CA PRO A 82 5.25 -0.07 -6.31
C PRO A 82 3.81 -0.21 -5.81
N GLU A 83 2.90 0.55 -6.44
CA GLU A 83 1.48 0.44 -6.16
C GLU A 83 0.94 -0.93 -6.59
N ILE A 84 0.04 -1.49 -5.78
CA ILE A 84 -0.72 -2.69 -6.15
C ILE A 84 -2.16 -2.31 -6.47
N THR A 85 -2.75 -2.98 -7.45
CA THR A 85 -4.11 -2.75 -7.91
C THR A 85 -4.99 -3.95 -7.59
N LEU A 86 -6.03 -3.72 -6.80
CA LEU A 86 -6.95 -4.77 -6.37
C LEU A 86 -8.38 -4.48 -6.82
N HIS A 87 -9.17 -5.53 -6.94
CA HIS A 87 -10.58 -5.44 -7.34
C HIS A 87 -11.54 -5.83 -6.20
N GLY A 88 -12.63 -5.08 -6.08
CA GLY A 88 -13.65 -5.26 -5.05
C GLY A 88 -14.84 -6.14 -5.43
N GLN A 89 -15.72 -6.41 -4.45
CA GLN A 89 -16.84 -7.38 -4.50
C GLN A 89 -17.87 -7.22 -5.64
N GLY A 90 -17.85 -6.13 -6.42
CA GLY A 90 -18.66 -6.04 -7.64
C GLY A 90 -18.02 -6.70 -8.88
N PHE A 91 -16.71 -6.96 -8.88
CA PHE A 91 -16.05 -7.71 -9.95
C PHE A 91 -16.22 -9.23 -9.77
N ARG A 92 -16.12 -9.97 -10.87
CA ARG A 92 -15.91 -11.43 -10.78
C ARG A 92 -14.55 -11.68 -10.15
N ASN A 93 -14.49 -12.60 -9.18
CA ASN A 93 -13.27 -12.96 -8.45
C ASN A 93 -12.60 -11.75 -7.76
N PRO A 94 -13.31 -11.11 -6.81
CA PRO A 94 -12.77 -9.96 -6.09
C PRO A 94 -11.52 -10.34 -5.29
N ASN A 95 -10.56 -9.43 -5.20
CA ASN A 95 -9.35 -9.61 -4.40
C ASN A 95 -9.59 -9.27 -2.93
N LEU A 96 -10.43 -8.27 -2.63
CA LEU A 96 -10.73 -7.86 -1.25
C LEU A 96 -12.22 -7.58 -1.03
N ARG A 97 -12.61 -7.51 0.25
CA ARG A 97 -13.96 -7.20 0.71
C ARG A 97 -14.13 -5.70 0.95
N SER A 98 -15.34 -5.20 0.75
CA SER A 98 -15.71 -3.84 1.17
C SER A 98 -15.86 -3.75 2.68
N GLY A 99 -15.75 -2.55 3.25
CA GLY A 99 -15.90 -2.30 4.68
C GLY A 99 -14.70 -1.56 5.27
N PRO A 100 -14.56 -1.54 6.59
CA PRO A 100 -13.46 -0.86 7.27
C PRO A 100 -12.16 -1.62 7.14
N TRP A 101 -11.10 -0.91 6.76
CA TRP A 101 -9.74 -1.42 6.63
C TRP A 101 -8.75 -0.48 7.31
N THR A 102 -7.68 -1.06 7.85
CA THR A 102 -6.54 -0.35 8.41
C THR A 102 -5.27 -0.66 7.62
N ALA A 103 -4.52 0.38 7.27
CA ALA A 103 -3.16 0.28 6.73
C ALA A 103 -2.16 0.65 7.82
N ILE A 104 -1.18 -0.22 8.07
CA ILE A 104 -0.05 0.03 8.97
C ILE A 104 1.22 0.23 8.12
N PRO A 105 1.87 1.40 8.19
CA PRO A 105 3.15 1.62 7.51
C PRO A 105 4.24 0.72 8.12
N LEU A 106 5.06 0.12 7.28
CA LEU A 106 6.15 -0.77 7.70
C LEU A 106 7.44 -0.02 8.03
N ASP A 107 7.55 1.24 7.61
CA ASP A 107 8.65 2.15 7.92
C ASP A 107 8.11 3.48 8.50
N PRO A 108 8.84 4.16 9.41
CA PRO A 108 8.39 5.40 10.04
C PRO A 108 8.20 6.57 9.06
N ASP A 109 8.86 6.50 7.90
CA ASP A 109 8.76 7.51 6.85
C ASP A 109 7.71 7.16 5.79
N THR A 110 7.06 5.99 5.88
CA THR A 110 6.07 5.55 4.89
C THR A 110 4.75 6.29 5.08
N VAL A 111 4.21 6.78 3.98
CA VAL A 111 2.82 7.25 3.88
C VAL A 111 2.02 6.17 3.14
N CYS A 112 0.98 5.64 3.80
CA CYS A 112 0.03 4.73 3.15
C CYS A 112 -1.02 5.52 2.38
N GLY A 113 -1.33 5.10 1.15
CA GLY A 113 -2.34 5.73 0.32
C GLY A 113 -3.25 4.72 -0.37
N ALA A 114 -4.48 5.13 -0.62
CA ALA A 114 -5.51 4.32 -1.26
C ALA A 114 -6.37 5.17 -2.21
N ASP A 115 -6.39 4.77 -3.47
CA ASP A 115 -7.14 5.42 -4.54
C ASP A 115 -8.23 4.49 -5.05
N GLN A 116 -9.50 4.87 -4.84
CA GLN A 116 -10.66 4.04 -5.19
C GLN A 116 -11.48 4.67 -6.30
N VAL A 117 -11.80 3.88 -7.32
CA VAL A 117 -12.74 4.27 -8.38
C VAL A 117 -13.81 3.20 -8.52
N ALA A 118 -15.07 3.61 -8.32
CA ALA A 118 -16.23 2.75 -8.53
C ALA A 118 -16.80 2.90 -9.95
N VAL A 119 -17.31 1.82 -10.51
CA VAL A 119 -18.13 1.84 -11.72
C VAL A 119 -19.59 2.06 -11.30
N VAL A 120 -20.22 3.12 -11.81
CA VAL A 120 -21.60 3.49 -11.46
C VAL A 120 -22.62 3.05 -12.50
N SER A 121 -22.20 2.91 -13.75
CA SER A 121 -22.97 2.32 -14.84
C SER A 121 -22.02 1.85 -15.94
N ALA A 122 -22.55 1.20 -16.98
CA ALA A 122 -21.75 0.68 -18.08
C ALA A 122 -20.88 1.79 -18.71
N GLY A 123 -19.56 1.65 -18.57
CA GLY A 123 -18.58 2.61 -19.08
C GLY A 123 -18.47 3.93 -18.30
N VAL A 124 -19.15 4.08 -17.16
CA VAL A 124 -19.12 5.31 -16.35
C VAL A 124 -18.48 5.05 -15.00
N LEU A 125 -17.44 5.82 -14.70
CA LEU A 125 -16.74 5.82 -13.42
C LEU A 125 -17.25 6.92 -12.51
N ALA A 126 -17.33 6.64 -11.21
CA ALA A 126 -17.47 7.66 -10.18
C ALA A 126 -16.19 8.53 -10.11
N PRO A 127 -16.27 9.70 -9.46
CA PRO A 127 -15.07 10.43 -9.06
C PRO A 127 -14.12 9.55 -8.22
N LEU A 128 -12.82 9.80 -8.35
CA LEU A 128 -11.79 9.18 -7.53
C LEU A 128 -12.01 9.52 -6.05
N VAL A 129 -11.98 8.50 -5.20
CA VAL A 129 -11.92 8.65 -3.75
C VAL A 129 -10.48 8.40 -3.33
N HIS A 130 -9.80 9.47 -2.95
CA HIS A 130 -8.42 9.43 -2.47
C HIS A 130 -8.39 9.40 -0.95
N SER A 131 -7.55 8.56 -0.36
CA SER A 131 -7.29 8.48 1.08
C SER A 131 -5.79 8.35 1.31
N GLU A 132 -5.25 9.18 2.20
CA GLU A 132 -3.81 9.22 2.48
C GLU A 132 -3.58 9.41 3.98
N GLY A 133 -2.65 8.65 4.54
CA GLY A 133 -2.24 8.76 5.93
C GLY A 133 -1.21 9.85 6.16
N GLN A 134 -0.66 9.90 7.37
CA GLN A 134 0.55 10.66 7.66
C GLN A 134 1.75 9.71 7.71
N SER A 135 2.96 10.26 7.55
CA SER A 135 4.20 9.50 7.66
C SER A 135 4.27 8.70 8.96
N GLY A 136 4.43 7.38 8.84
CA GLY A 136 4.54 6.46 9.97
C GLY A 136 3.27 6.31 10.80
N GLN A 137 2.15 6.88 10.37
CA GLN A 137 0.86 6.77 11.06
C GLN A 137 -0.06 5.78 10.32
N PRO A 138 -0.86 5.00 11.07
CA PRO A 138 -1.92 4.19 10.47
C PRO A 138 -2.91 5.02 9.65
N LEU A 139 -3.40 4.46 8.54
CA LEU A 139 -4.51 4.99 7.76
C LEU A 139 -5.73 4.08 7.95
N GLN A 140 -6.85 4.63 8.42
CA GLN A 140 -8.15 3.96 8.35
C GLN A 140 -8.92 4.43 7.13
N LEU A 141 -9.59 3.52 6.44
CA LEU A 141 -10.48 3.84 5.33
C LEU A 141 -11.66 2.88 5.24
N ASP A 142 -12.71 3.32 4.55
CA ASP A 142 -13.77 2.45 4.08
C ASP A 142 -13.50 2.05 2.63
N VAL A 143 -13.37 0.74 2.41
CA VAL A 143 -13.34 0.15 1.08
C VAL A 143 -14.77 0.09 0.53
N LEU A 144 -14.98 0.68 -0.64
CA LEU A 144 -16.32 0.96 -1.19
C LEU A 144 -17.18 -0.31 -1.40
N PRO A 145 -18.49 -0.30 -1.10
CA PRO A 145 -19.36 -1.47 -1.26
C PRO A 145 -19.91 -1.65 -2.70
N LYS A 146 -19.12 -1.30 -3.72
CA LYS A 146 -19.55 -1.28 -5.14
C LYS A 146 -18.61 -2.09 -6.02
N LEU A 147 -18.88 -2.12 -7.33
CA LEU A 147 -17.88 -2.54 -8.31
C LEU A 147 -16.78 -1.47 -8.34
N PHE A 148 -15.60 -1.76 -7.81
CA PHE A 148 -14.50 -0.79 -7.71
C PHE A 148 -13.14 -1.43 -7.96
N THR A 149 -12.21 -0.59 -8.38
CA THR A 149 -10.77 -0.85 -8.34
C THR A 149 -10.16 0.04 -7.26
N ILE A 150 -9.25 -0.51 -6.48
CA ILE A 150 -8.46 0.21 -5.48
C ILE A 150 -6.98 0.07 -5.81
N VAL A 151 -6.26 1.18 -5.78
CA VAL A 151 -4.80 1.22 -5.88
C VAL A 151 -4.27 1.49 -4.49
N LEU A 152 -3.41 0.62 -3.98
CA LEU A 152 -2.78 0.73 -2.66
C LEU A 152 -1.32 1.11 -2.84
N SER A 153 -0.89 2.15 -2.13
CA SER A 153 0.45 2.74 -2.23
C SER A 153 1.17 2.79 -0.88
N GLY A 154 2.49 2.96 -0.95
CA GLY A 154 3.38 2.89 0.22
C GLY A 154 3.77 1.47 0.60
N ASN A 155 4.79 1.33 1.45
CA ASN A 155 5.19 0.05 2.03
C ASN A 155 4.32 -0.27 3.25
N CYS A 156 3.13 -0.82 3.03
CA CYS A 156 2.08 -0.89 4.04
C CYS A 156 1.46 -2.28 4.14
N LEU A 157 1.12 -2.65 5.37
CA LEU A 157 0.33 -3.84 5.68
C LEU A 157 -1.13 -3.44 5.89
N TRP A 158 -2.00 -3.90 5.01
CA TRP A 158 -3.42 -3.64 4.99
C TRP A 158 -4.16 -4.81 5.65
N SER A 159 -5.16 -4.53 6.48
CA SER A 159 -5.98 -5.57 7.10
C SER A 159 -7.44 -5.13 7.20
N GLU A 160 -8.34 -6.05 6.91
CA GLU A 160 -9.77 -5.90 7.15
C GLU A 160 -10.01 -5.86 8.66
N ASP A 161 -10.73 -4.85 9.16
CA ASP A 161 -10.95 -4.69 10.61
C ASP A 161 -11.98 -5.71 11.14
N GLN A 162 -12.89 -6.16 10.28
CA GLN A 162 -13.92 -7.15 10.59
C GLN A 162 -13.91 -8.29 9.56
N PRO A 163 -12.90 -9.17 9.60
CA PRO A 163 -12.90 -10.34 8.75
C PRO A 163 -14.11 -11.23 9.09
N PRO A 164 -14.71 -11.91 8.10
CA PRO A 164 -15.81 -12.82 8.36
C PRO A 164 -15.39 -13.86 9.43
N PRO A 165 -16.30 -14.23 10.36
CA PRO A 165 -15.99 -15.23 11.36
C PRO A 165 -15.50 -16.52 10.69
N ILE A 166 -14.38 -17.05 11.19
CA ILE A 166 -13.75 -18.25 10.67
C ILE A 166 -14.68 -19.44 10.97
N GLY A 167 -15.38 -19.94 9.94
CA GLY A 167 -16.11 -21.20 9.99
C GLY A 167 -17.60 -21.09 9.70
N TRP A 168 -18.00 -21.69 8.57
CA TRP A 168 -19.24 -22.45 8.40
C TRP A 168 -18.94 -23.69 7.57
#